data_AF-A0AAV5MVT6-F1
#
_entry.id   AF-A0AAV5MVT6-F1
#
_cell.length_a   1.000
_cell.length_b   1.000
_cell.length_c   1.000
_cell.angle_alpha   90.00
_cell.angle_beta   90.00
_cell.angle_gamma   90.00
#
_symmetry.space_group_name_H-M   'P 1'
#
loop_
_entity.id
_entity.type
_entity.pdbx_description
1 polymer ?
#
loop_
_entity_poly.entity_id
_entity_poly.type
_entity_poly.pdbx_seq_one_letter_code
_entity_poly.pdbx_strand_id
1 'polypeptide(L)' 'MNLLMDYMHLLKRKEKPACRHCGLVSDVRLHGKAKSGMTRYRCMACKKSFQLKYIYGAYKE' A
#
# COMPACT_ATOMS: atom_id res chain seq x y z
N MET A 1 29.26 -4.04 8.88
CA MET A 1 28.04 -3.39 9.38
C MET A 1 28.13 -1.90 9.09
N ASN A 2 27.34 -1.40 8.15
CA ASN A 2 27.35 0.02 7.82
C ASN A 2 26.12 0.67 8.45
N LEU A 3 26.30 1.21 9.66
CA LEU A 3 25.25 1.82 10.48
C LEU A 3 24.41 2.86 9.71
N LEU A 4 25.03 3.58 8.77
CA LEU A 4 24.39 4.60 7.95
C LEU A 4 23.39 3.99 6.97
N MET A 5 23.72 2.87 6.36
CA MET A 5 22.81 2.15 5.46
C MET A 5 21.65 1.55 6.26
N ASP A 6 21.91 0.96 7.42
CA ASP A 6 20.87 0.38 8.27
C ASP A 6 19.87 1.45 8.77
N TYR A 7 20.35 2.64 9.12
CA TYR A 7 19.52 3.78 9.51
C TYR A 7 18.60 4.26 8.37
N MET A 8 19.14 4.35 7.14
CA MET A 8 18.35 4.73 5.96
C MET A 8 17.27 3.70 5.63
N HIS A 9 17.50 2.41 5.88
CA HIS A 9 16.47 1.36 5.72
C HIS A 9 15.32 1.51 6.72
N LEU A 10 15.59 1.93 7.96
CA LEU A 10 14.59 2.16 9.00
C LEU A 10 13.72 3.40 8.73
N LEU A 11 14.31 4.44 8.13
CA LEU A 11 13.59 5.64 7.69
C LEU A 11 12.76 5.42 6.42
N LYS A 12 13.08 4.39 5.62
CA LYS A 12 12.36 4.02 4.39
C LYS A 12 11.02 3.32 4.66
N ARG A 13 10.35 3.64 5.76
CA ARG A 13 9.04 3.10 6.10
C ARG A 13 8.05 3.63 5.07
N LYS A 14 7.72 2.80 4.08
CA LYS A 14 6.83 3.18 2.97
C LYS A 14 5.51 3.67 3.54
N GLU A 15 5.21 4.94 3.30
CA GLU A 15 3.99 5.58 3.78
C GLU A 15 2.77 4.77 3.31
N LYS A 16 1.81 4.57 4.21
CA LYS A 16 0.60 3.83 3.89
C LYS A 16 -0.25 4.71 2.98
N PRO A 17 -0.80 4.19 1.87
CA PRO A 17 -1.66 4.99 1.02
C PRO A 17 -3.00 5.27 1.70
N ALA A 18 -3.64 6.38 1.33
CA ALA A 18 -5.04 6.61 1.62
C ALA A 18 -5.92 5.52 0.98
N CYS A 19 -7.00 5.16 1.66
CA CYS A 19 -8.00 4.28 1.08
C CYS A 19 -8.70 4.98 -0.09
N ARG A 20 -8.68 4.38 -1.28
CA ARG A 20 -9.36 4.95 -2.46
C ARG A 20 -10.89 4.89 -2.43
N HIS A 21 -11.47 4.32 -1.38
CA HIS A 21 -12.93 4.24 -1.21
C HIS A 21 -13.46 5.17 -0.14
N CYS A 22 -12.69 5.44 0.92
CA CYS A 22 -13.13 6.28 2.04
C CYS A 22 -12.13 7.38 2.44
N GLY A 23 -10.98 7.51 1.75
CA GLY A 23 -9.97 8.53 2.00
C GLY A 23 -9.07 8.31 3.23
N LEU A 24 -9.44 7.43 4.16
CA LEU A 24 -8.69 7.24 5.42
C LEU A 24 -7.35 6.52 5.23
N VAL A 25 -6.30 7.04 5.88
CA VAL A 25 -4.91 6.53 5.80
C VAL A 25 -4.57 5.58 6.96
N SER A 26 -5.06 5.88 8.17
CA SER A 26 -4.73 5.18 9.42
C SER A 26 -5.04 3.68 9.37
N ASP A 27 -6.08 3.32 8.65
CA ASP A 27 -6.66 1.97 8.66
C ASP A 27 -6.29 1.11 7.45
N VAL A 28 -5.25 1.48 6.69
CA VAL A 28 -4.81 0.70 5.53
C VAL A 28 -3.68 -0.26 5.89
N ARG A 29 -3.89 -1.56 5.62
CA ARG A 29 -2.92 -2.64 5.85
C ARG A 29 -2.55 -3.34 4.55
N LEU A 30 -1.31 -3.86 4.48
CA LEU A 30 -0.91 -4.76 3.39
C LEU A 30 -1.77 -6.03 3.44
N HIS A 31 -2.22 -6.48 2.26
CA HIS A 31 -3.15 -7.60 2.10
C HIS A 31 -2.70 -8.53 0.97
N GLY A 32 -1.40 -8.88 1.01
CA GLY A 32 -0.76 -9.77 0.05
C GLY A 32 -0.57 -9.15 -1.33
N LYS A 33 -0.35 -10.01 -2.32
CA LYS A 33 -0.20 -9.65 -3.74
C LYS A 33 -1.36 -10.25 -4.54
N ALA A 34 -1.77 -9.57 -5.62
CA ALA A 34 -2.64 -10.14 -6.64
C ALA A 34 -1.89 -11.18 -7.47
N LYS A 35 -2.61 -11.95 -8.30
CA LYS A 35 -1.98 -12.90 -9.26
C LYS A 35 -0.96 -12.22 -10.19
N SER A 36 -1.15 -10.93 -10.48
CA SER A 36 -0.23 -10.10 -11.25
C SER A 36 1.02 -9.65 -10.47
N GLY A 37 1.21 -10.09 -9.23
CA GLY A 37 2.32 -9.67 -8.36
C GLY A 37 2.15 -8.30 -7.71
N MET A 38 1.10 -7.56 -8.04
CA MET A 38 0.84 -6.23 -7.48
C MET A 38 0.32 -6.27 -6.05
N THR A 39 0.83 -5.38 -5.20
CA THR A 39 0.44 -5.30 -3.78
C THR A 39 -1.04 -4.93 -3.64
N ARG A 40 -1.76 -5.71 -2.83
CA ARG A 40 -3.12 -5.39 -2.39
C ARG A 40 -3.08 -4.78 -1.01
N TYR A 41 -4.02 -3.87 -0.77
CA TYR A 41 -4.24 -3.22 0.51
C TYR A 41 -5.66 -3.51 0.98
N ARG A 42 -5.84 -3.62 2.30
CA ARG A 42 -7.14 -3.78 2.97
C ARG A 42 -7.36 -2.55 3.83
N CYS A 43 -8.46 -1.83 3.60
CA CYS A 43 -8.90 -0.80 4.52
C CYS A 43 -9.73 -1.45 5.64
N MET A 44 -9.37 -1.20 6.90
CA MET A 44 -10.07 -1.72 8.07
C MET A 44 -11.32 -0.90 8.41
N ALA A 45 -11.37 0.38 8.03
CA ALA A 45 -12.54 1.24 8.20
C ALA A 45 -13.70 0.83 7.27
N CYS A 46 -13.46 0.82 5.94
CA CYS A 46 -14.52 0.50 4.97
C CYS A 46 -14.56 -0.97 4.52
N LYS A 47 -13.65 -1.81 5.04
CA LYS A 47 -13.57 -3.26 4.75
C LYS A 47 -13.47 -3.59 3.25
N LYS A 48 -12.95 -2.67 2.42
CA LYS A 48 -12.67 -2.90 0.99
C LYS A 48 -11.19 -3.15 0.75
N SER A 49 -10.90 -3.95 -0.27
CA SER A 49 -9.53 -4.23 -0.73
C SER A 49 -9.27 -3.49 -2.04
N PHE A 50 -8.10 -2.85 -2.16
CA PHE A 50 -7.72 -2.04 -3.33
C PHE A 50 -6.24 -2.23 -3.67
N GLN A 51 -5.77 -1.71 -4.81
CA GLN A 51 -4.44 -2.03 -5.33
C GLN A 51 -3.44 -0.90 -5.63
N LEU A 52 -3.65 0.40 -5.57
CA LEU A 52 -2.72 1.40 -6.16
C LEU A 52 -2.47 1.24 -7.67
N LYS A 53 -1.83 0.16 -8.13
CA LYS A 53 -1.59 -0.15 -9.55
C LYS A 53 -2.50 -1.32 -9.99
N TYR A 54 -3.05 -1.25 -11.19
CA TYR A 54 -3.79 -2.35 -11.82
C TYR A 54 -3.15 -2.69 -13.17
N ILE A 55 -3.33 -3.93 -13.64
CA ILE A 55 -2.89 -4.33 -14.99
C ILE A 55 -3.75 -3.70 -16.08
N TYR A 56 -5.02 -3.39 -15.75
CA TYR A 56 -5.97 -2.81 -16.69
C TYR A 56 -6.04 -1.31 -16.47
N GLY A 57 -5.91 -0.54 -17.55
CA GLY A 57 -5.97 0.93 -17.55
C GLY A 57 -7.34 1.53 -17.24
N ALA A 58 -8.30 0.73 -16.74
CA ALA A 58 -9.64 1.19 -16.39
C ALA A 58 -9.67 2.03 -15.09
N TYR A 59 -8.60 2.01 -14.29
CA TYR A 59 -8.47 2.87 -13.11
C TYR A 59 -7.61 4.09 -13.48
N LYS A 60 -8.22 5.10 -14.09
CA LYS A 60 -7.67 6.47 -14.11
C LYS A 60 -8.28 7.22 -12.92
N GLU A 61 -7.41 7.89 -12.18
CA GLU A 61 -7.76 8.70 -11.00
C GLU A 61 -8.64 9.89 -11.37
#